data_AF-A0A959U3G9-F1
#
_entry.id   AF-A0A959U3G9-F1
#
_cell.length_a   1.000
_cell.length_b   1.000
_cell.length_c   1.000
_cell.angle_alpha   90.00
_cell.angle_beta   90.00
_cell.angle_gamma   90.00
#
_symmetry.space_group_name_H-M   'P 1'
#
loop_
_entity.id
_entity.type
_entity.pdbx_description
1 polymer ?
#
loop_
_entity_poly.entity_id
_entity_poly.type
_entity_poly.pdbx_seq_one_letter_code
_entity_poly.pdbx_strand_id
1 'polypeptide(L)'
;MKSILLLFPALLLLSACTQQSASDDLHTINPVIGDQSYLAMYGEEPDAGVSEHDRIAIHLAYVEQLLRQKDVSGLSAEERIQRSEMLDLLHEYREGRQYPSNYDHPEGRRPCFIDRDGNICAVGYLVEQSAGRELAEQINAKYQYDYIRDMDLPELADWVAGSGLSLEEVAMIQPTYGYYPPVSYIEPSYGISSALLGGVNMSLSALNSIQMIKGNSSLALGILGVAGGTGQVIHGFLNMPEEIVYFNAPPDTNEGQKVLSLVNIGIGTTTTILSAYQLLSNCHKKDRSTTWNVFSYPTGTEQAGVGIAMVKRF
;
A
#
# COMPACT_ATOMS: atom_id res chain seq x y z
N MET A 1 52.82 -10.04 -12.27
CA MET A 1 52.15 -11.21 -11.65
C MET A 1 51.74 -10.86 -10.23
N LYS A 2 50.47 -10.54 -10.01
CA LYS A 2 49.75 -10.72 -8.75
C LYS A 2 48.27 -10.72 -9.11
N SER A 3 47.69 -11.91 -8.97
CA SER A 3 46.44 -12.32 -9.59
C SER A 3 45.23 -11.61 -9.01
N ILE A 4 44.36 -11.19 -9.93
CA ILE A 4 42.99 -10.78 -9.72
C ILE A 4 42.21 -12.00 -9.25
N LEU A 5 41.61 -11.95 -8.06
CA LEU A 5 40.62 -12.93 -7.61
C LEU A 5 39.25 -12.24 -7.65
N LEU A 6 38.56 -12.40 -8.77
CA LEU A 6 37.17 -11.98 -8.98
C LEU A 6 36.25 -12.95 -8.22
N LEU A 7 35.59 -12.45 -7.17
CA LEU A 7 34.47 -13.11 -6.51
C LEU A 7 33.21 -12.92 -7.35
N PHE A 8 32.81 -13.96 -8.07
CA PHE A 8 31.50 -14.08 -8.71
C PHE A 8 30.43 -14.39 -7.66
N PRO A 9 29.31 -13.66 -7.56
CA PRO A 9 28.16 -14.13 -6.82
C PRO A 9 27.41 -15.16 -7.69
N ALA A 10 27.22 -16.36 -7.13
CA ALA A 10 26.42 -17.41 -7.74
C ALA A 10 24.94 -17.00 -7.74
N LEU A 11 24.38 -16.82 -8.94
CA LEU A 11 22.97 -16.61 -9.18
C LEU A 11 22.25 -17.95 -8.99
N LEU A 12 21.62 -18.16 -7.83
CA LEU A 12 20.72 -19.28 -7.58
C LEU A 12 19.38 -18.99 -8.27
N LEU A 13 19.21 -19.53 -9.48
CA LEU A 13 17.92 -19.65 -10.13
C LEU A 13 17.12 -20.74 -9.41
N LEU A 14 16.25 -20.34 -8.48
CA LEU A 14 15.19 -21.20 -7.98
C LEU A 14 14.11 -21.29 -9.06
N SER A 15 14.08 -22.39 -9.80
CA SER A 15 12.92 -22.81 -10.57
C SER A 15 11.77 -23.07 -9.58
N ALA A 16 10.85 -22.13 -9.48
CA ALA A 16 9.55 -22.38 -8.85
C ALA A 16 8.78 -23.36 -9.76
N CYS A 17 8.61 -24.59 -9.29
CA CYS A 17 7.52 -25.43 -9.78
C CYS A 17 6.21 -24.72 -9.47
N THR A 18 5.52 -24.25 -10.50
CA THR A 18 4.14 -23.78 -10.42
C THR A 18 3.23 -24.94 -10.06
N GLN A 19 2.93 -25.10 -8.77
CA GLN A 19 1.73 -25.79 -8.31
C GLN A 19 0.58 -24.78 -8.33
N GLN A 20 0.05 -24.53 -9.53
CA GLN A 20 -1.14 -23.70 -9.73
C GLN A 20 -2.35 -24.63 -9.79
N SER A 21 -3.08 -24.77 -8.67
CA SER A 21 -4.41 -25.40 -8.67
C SER A 21 -5.19 -25.31 -7.33
N ALA A 22 -4.63 -24.78 -6.24
CA ALA A 22 -5.37 -24.68 -4.96
C ALA A 22 -5.28 -23.30 -4.27
N SER A 23 -4.44 -22.40 -4.76
CA SER A 23 -4.25 -21.05 -4.23
C SER A 23 -5.08 -19.96 -4.94
N ASP A 24 -5.65 -20.26 -6.12
CA ASP A 24 -6.40 -19.26 -6.90
C ASP A 24 -7.73 -18.87 -6.23
N ASP A 25 -8.41 -19.81 -5.57
CA ASP A 25 -9.73 -19.54 -4.96
C ASP A 25 -9.66 -18.58 -3.75
N LEU A 26 -8.50 -18.43 -3.09
CA LEU A 26 -8.33 -17.56 -1.93
C LEU A 26 -8.29 -16.07 -2.28
N HIS A 27 -8.18 -15.73 -3.57
CA HIS A 27 -7.95 -14.34 -4.01
C HIS A 27 -8.96 -13.83 -5.03
N THR A 28 -9.91 -14.65 -5.47
CA THR A 28 -10.96 -14.22 -6.41
C THR A 28 -12.11 -13.51 -5.71
N ILE A 29 -12.80 -12.61 -6.42
CA ILE A 29 -13.95 -11.86 -5.88
C ILE A 29 -15.16 -12.75 -5.55
N ASN A 30 -15.26 -13.95 -6.14
CA ASN A 30 -16.40 -14.84 -5.96
C ASN A 30 -16.01 -16.32 -6.19
N PRO A 31 -16.49 -17.27 -5.36
CA PRO A 31 -16.12 -18.68 -5.47
C PRO A 31 -16.76 -19.44 -6.65
N VAL A 32 -17.75 -18.87 -7.33
CA VAL A 32 -18.46 -19.54 -8.45
C VAL A 32 -17.90 -19.10 -9.79
N ILE A 33 -17.72 -17.78 -9.97
CA ILE A 33 -17.29 -17.21 -11.25
C ILE A 33 -15.87 -16.64 -11.21
N GLY A 34 -15.14 -16.78 -10.10
CA GLY A 34 -13.81 -16.19 -9.95
C GLY A 34 -13.85 -14.68 -10.20
N ASP A 35 -12.86 -14.17 -10.95
CA ASP A 35 -12.77 -12.77 -11.41
C ASP A 35 -13.35 -12.54 -12.82
N GLN A 36 -14.21 -13.43 -13.31
CA GLN A 36 -14.79 -13.35 -14.64
C GLN A 36 -15.49 -12.01 -14.92
N SER A 37 -16.07 -11.39 -13.89
CA SER A 37 -16.73 -10.08 -14.00
C SER A 37 -15.77 -8.97 -14.42
N TYR A 38 -14.56 -8.94 -13.85
CA TYR A 38 -13.53 -7.98 -14.19
C TYR A 38 -12.93 -8.26 -15.58
N LEU A 39 -12.62 -9.53 -15.85
CA LEU A 39 -12.14 -10.00 -17.16
C LEU A 39 -13.09 -9.65 -18.31
N ALA A 40 -14.41 -9.81 -18.09
CA ALA A 40 -15.41 -9.48 -19.09
C ALA A 40 -15.48 -7.97 -19.40
N MET A 41 -15.19 -7.12 -18.40
CA MET A 41 -15.27 -5.66 -18.54
C MET A 41 -14.00 -5.04 -19.13
N TYR A 42 -12.82 -5.52 -18.72
CA TYR A 42 -11.53 -4.90 -19.06
C TYR A 42 -10.64 -5.76 -19.97
N GLY A 43 -10.92 -7.05 -20.10
CA GLY A 43 -10.12 -7.97 -20.92
C GLY A 43 -8.83 -8.46 -20.24
N GLU A 44 -8.63 -8.14 -18.97
CA GLU A 44 -7.48 -8.53 -18.14
C GLU A 44 -7.91 -8.85 -16.70
N GLU A 45 -7.05 -9.51 -15.94
CA GLU A 45 -7.29 -9.81 -14.52
C GLU A 45 -7.12 -8.55 -13.66
N PRO A 46 -7.83 -8.43 -12.52
CA PRO A 46 -7.66 -7.29 -11.63
C PRO A 46 -6.26 -7.27 -11.02
N ASP A 47 -5.59 -6.13 -11.10
CA ASP A 47 -4.32 -5.91 -10.42
C ASP A 47 -4.50 -5.34 -8.99
N ALA A 48 -3.39 -5.13 -8.28
CA ALA A 48 -3.39 -4.61 -6.91
C ALA A 48 -3.82 -3.13 -6.79
N GLY A 49 -3.94 -2.40 -7.92
CA GLY A 49 -4.35 -1.00 -7.97
C GLY A 49 -5.87 -0.80 -8.06
N VAL A 50 -6.64 -1.86 -8.32
CA VAL A 50 -8.11 -1.80 -8.36
C VAL A 50 -8.65 -1.59 -6.95
N SER A 51 -9.47 -0.55 -6.76
CA SER A 51 -10.11 -0.32 -5.47
C SER A 51 -11.07 -1.47 -5.13
N GLU A 52 -11.09 -1.86 -3.86
CA GLU A 52 -11.95 -2.97 -3.42
C GLU A 52 -13.44 -2.69 -3.68
N HIS A 53 -13.86 -1.44 -3.48
CA HIS A 53 -15.23 -1.01 -3.76
C HIS A 53 -15.58 -1.14 -5.26
N ASP A 54 -14.66 -0.77 -6.15
CA ASP A 54 -14.90 -0.92 -7.59
C ASP A 54 -14.96 -2.39 -7.99
N ARG A 55 -14.06 -3.22 -7.46
CA ARG A 55 -14.05 -4.66 -7.74
C ARG A 55 -15.38 -5.31 -7.36
N ILE A 56 -15.94 -4.98 -6.19
CA ILE A 56 -17.25 -5.47 -5.75
C ILE A 56 -18.38 -4.92 -6.64
N ALA A 57 -18.37 -3.62 -6.94
CA ALA A 57 -19.41 -3.00 -7.77
C ALA A 57 -19.46 -3.58 -9.19
N ILE A 58 -18.29 -3.80 -9.80
CA ILE A 58 -18.13 -4.45 -11.12
C ILE A 58 -18.67 -5.88 -11.06
N HIS A 59 -18.31 -6.63 -10.01
CA HIS A 59 -18.80 -7.99 -9.81
C HIS A 59 -20.32 -8.05 -9.71
N LEU A 60 -20.93 -7.24 -8.83
CA LEU A 60 -22.37 -7.23 -8.64
C LEU A 60 -23.12 -6.77 -9.89
N ALA A 61 -22.60 -5.79 -10.64
CA ALA A 61 -23.21 -5.35 -11.90
C ALA A 61 -23.25 -6.49 -12.93
N TYR A 62 -22.13 -7.22 -13.05
CA TYR A 62 -22.02 -8.34 -13.97
C TYR A 62 -22.97 -9.48 -13.59
N VAL A 63 -23.00 -9.86 -12.31
CA VAL A 63 -23.91 -10.91 -11.80
C VAL A 63 -25.37 -10.50 -11.98
N GLU A 64 -25.76 -9.28 -11.61
CA GLU A 64 -27.12 -8.76 -11.82
C GLU A 64 -27.54 -8.89 -13.29
N GLN A 65 -26.67 -8.45 -14.22
CA GLN A 65 -26.94 -8.55 -15.65
C GLN A 65 -27.12 -10.00 -16.11
N LEU A 66 -26.23 -10.91 -15.70
CA LEU A 66 -26.35 -12.34 -16.04
C LEU A 66 -27.67 -12.93 -15.53
N LEU A 67 -28.05 -12.62 -14.30
CA LEU A 67 -29.25 -13.15 -13.67
C LEU A 67 -30.54 -12.60 -14.30
N ARG A 68 -30.53 -11.34 -14.74
CA ARG A 68 -31.65 -10.72 -15.48
C ARG A 68 -31.81 -11.27 -16.90
N GLN A 69 -30.73 -11.75 -17.52
CA GLN A 69 -30.74 -12.30 -18.89
C GLN A 69 -31.02 -13.81 -18.95
N LYS A 70 -30.98 -14.50 -17.81
CA LYS A 70 -31.19 -15.95 -17.73
C LYS A 70 -32.61 -16.34 -18.16
N ASP A 71 -32.74 -17.45 -18.88
CA ASP A 71 -34.05 -18.04 -19.17
C ASP A 71 -34.69 -18.57 -17.88
N VAL A 72 -35.87 -18.05 -17.57
CA VAL A 72 -36.70 -18.38 -16.40
C VAL A 72 -38.05 -18.97 -16.80
N SER A 73 -38.16 -19.48 -18.03
CA SER A 73 -39.36 -20.14 -18.55
C SER A 73 -39.81 -21.33 -17.68
N GLY A 74 -38.89 -21.97 -16.97
CA GLY A 74 -39.18 -23.05 -16.02
C GLY A 74 -39.76 -22.62 -14.66
N LEU A 75 -39.66 -21.34 -14.29
CA LEU A 75 -40.20 -20.82 -13.02
C LEU A 75 -41.71 -20.57 -13.11
N SER A 76 -42.41 -20.73 -11.99
CA SER A 76 -43.81 -20.29 -11.80
C SER A 76 -43.94 -18.76 -11.90
N ALA A 77 -45.18 -18.27 -11.99
CA ALA A 77 -45.42 -16.83 -12.03
C ALA A 77 -44.97 -16.14 -10.74
N GLU A 78 -45.23 -16.78 -9.60
CA GLU A 78 -44.86 -16.32 -8.27
C GLU A 78 -43.35 -16.27 -8.09
N GLU A 79 -42.62 -17.32 -8.47
CA GLU A 79 -41.15 -17.35 -8.41
C GLU A 79 -40.51 -16.27 -9.30
N ARG A 80 -41.10 -15.97 -10.46
CA ARG A 80 -40.61 -14.89 -11.33
C ARG A 80 -40.79 -13.51 -10.71
N ILE A 81 -41.89 -13.29 -9.98
CA ILE A 81 -42.13 -12.05 -9.25
C ILE A 81 -41.06 -11.90 -8.15
N GLN A 82 -40.89 -12.93 -7.32
CA GLN A 82 -39.89 -12.92 -6.24
C GLN A 82 -38.47 -12.72 -6.77
N ARG A 83 -38.12 -13.40 -7.87
CA ARG A 83 -36.84 -13.19 -8.55
C ARG A 83 -36.64 -11.74 -8.98
N SER A 84 -37.67 -11.11 -9.58
CA SER A 84 -37.58 -9.72 -10.01
C SER A 84 -37.36 -8.79 -8.82
N GLU A 85 -38.10 -8.99 -7.73
CA GLU A 85 -37.95 -8.23 -6.48
C GLU A 85 -36.51 -8.35 -5.93
N MET A 86 -35.94 -9.56 -5.91
CA MET A 86 -34.56 -9.78 -5.44
C MET A 86 -33.52 -9.07 -6.31
N LEU A 87 -33.68 -9.10 -7.63
CA LEU A 87 -32.74 -8.44 -8.54
C LEU A 87 -32.86 -6.91 -8.49
N ASP A 88 -34.04 -6.39 -8.20
CA ASP A 88 -34.25 -4.94 -7.99
C ASP A 88 -33.62 -4.47 -6.66
N LEU A 89 -33.74 -5.26 -5.59
CA LEU A 89 -33.02 -5.00 -4.33
C LEU A 89 -31.49 -5.11 -4.51
N LEU A 90 -31.01 -6.08 -5.29
CA LEU A 90 -29.58 -6.19 -5.60
C LEU A 90 -29.07 -4.95 -6.35
N HIS A 91 -29.88 -4.41 -7.26
CA HIS A 91 -29.57 -3.19 -7.98
C HIS A 91 -29.45 -1.98 -7.02
N GLU A 92 -30.42 -1.82 -6.11
CA GLU A 92 -30.40 -0.77 -5.09
C GLU A 92 -29.15 -0.87 -4.21
N TYR A 93 -28.85 -2.06 -3.70
CA TYR A 93 -27.63 -2.32 -2.91
C TYR A 93 -26.36 -1.95 -3.66
N ARG A 94 -26.26 -2.38 -4.93
CA ARG A 94 -25.10 -2.11 -5.79
C ARG A 94 -24.87 -0.61 -5.98
N GLU A 95 -25.93 0.14 -6.28
CA GLU A 95 -25.86 1.61 -6.45
C GLU A 95 -25.58 2.34 -5.13
N GLY A 96 -26.01 1.77 -4.00
CA GLY A 96 -25.73 2.29 -2.65
C GLY A 96 -24.26 2.18 -2.22
N ARG A 97 -23.51 1.24 -2.80
CA ARG A 97 -22.05 1.04 -2.60
C ARG A 97 -21.59 0.94 -1.13
N GLN A 98 -22.42 0.38 -0.26
CA GLN A 98 -22.08 0.12 1.14
C GLN A 98 -21.77 -1.37 1.31
N TYR A 99 -20.48 -1.68 1.33
CA TYR A 99 -19.99 -3.07 1.36
C TYR A 99 -19.24 -3.34 2.67
N PRO A 100 -19.34 -4.56 3.23
CA PRO A 100 -18.58 -4.93 4.40
C PRO A 100 -17.09 -5.09 4.10
N SER A 101 -16.27 -5.03 5.14
CA SER A 101 -14.84 -5.29 5.07
C SER A 101 -14.44 -6.56 5.82
N ASN A 102 -13.50 -7.33 5.28
CA ASN A 102 -12.90 -8.47 5.98
C ASN A 102 -11.81 -7.97 6.92
N TYR A 103 -12.07 -8.11 8.21
CA TYR A 103 -11.34 -7.47 9.27
C TYR A 103 -10.43 -8.41 10.06
N ASP A 104 -10.67 -9.72 9.93
CA ASP A 104 -10.15 -10.74 10.84
C ASP A 104 -9.30 -11.80 10.10
N HIS A 105 -9.36 -11.85 8.77
CA HIS A 105 -8.70 -12.87 7.95
C HIS A 105 -7.64 -12.26 7.01
N PRO A 106 -6.40 -12.05 7.49
CA PRO A 106 -5.30 -11.49 6.68
C PRO A 106 -4.75 -12.45 5.62
N GLU A 107 -5.08 -13.73 5.69
CA GLU A 107 -4.54 -14.76 4.81
C GLU A 107 -5.09 -14.74 3.38
N GLY A 108 -6.24 -14.08 3.15
CA GLY A 108 -6.90 -14.09 1.86
C GLY A 108 -8.27 -13.41 1.89
N ARG A 109 -8.94 -13.42 0.74
CA ARG A 109 -10.31 -12.91 0.64
C ARG A 109 -11.28 -13.88 1.32
N ARG A 110 -12.28 -13.34 2.03
CA ARG A 110 -13.32 -14.13 2.69
C ARG A 110 -14.69 -13.48 2.48
N PRO A 111 -15.78 -14.25 2.38
CA PRO A 111 -17.11 -13.70 2.59
C PRO A 111 -17.15 -12.95 3.92
N CYS A 112 -17.98 -11.92 4.03
CA CYS A 112 -18.28 -11.26 5.30
C CYS A 112 -19.75 -10.90 5.26
N PHE A 113 -20.58 -11.46 6.14
CA PHE A 113 -22.02 -11.28 6.10
C PHE A 113 -22.44 -9.92 6.63
N ILE A 114 -22.02 -9.59 7.86
CA ILE A 114 -22.08 -8.24 8.43
C ILE A 114 -20.71 -7.95 9.08
N ASP A 115 -20.12 -6.79 8.79
CA ASP A 115 -18.84 -6.40 9.39
C ASP A 115 -19.00 -5.74 10.77
N ARG A 116 -17.87 -5.39 11.39
CA ARG A 116 -17.84 -4.75 12.72
C ARG A 116 -18.47 -3.36 12.75
N ASP A 117 -18.58 -2.69 11.60
CA ASP A 117 -19.16 -1.35 11.46
C ASP A 117 -20.66 -1.41 11.12
N GLY A 118 -21.19 -2.63 10.94
CA GLY A 118 -22.59 -2.89 10.66
C GLY A 118 -22.94 -2.91 9.17
N ASN A 119 -21.96 -2.78 8.27
CA ASN A 119 -22.18 -2.93 6.84
C ASN A 119 -22.56 -4.38 6.53
N ILE A 120 -23.57 -4.57 5.69
CA ILE A 120 -24.12 -5.88 5.34
C ILE A 120 -23.75 -6.24 3.90
N CYS A 121 -23.47 -7.51 3.61
CA CYS A 121 -23.16 -7.96 2.26
C CYS A 121 -24.39 -7.98 1.35
N ALA A 122 -24.19 -8.14 0.05
CA ALA A 122 -25.27 -8.21 -0.94
C ALA A 122 -26.33 -9.27 -0.56
N VAL A 123 -25.92 -10.50 -0.23
CA VAL A 123 -26.86 -11.56 0.16
C VAL A 123 -27.58 -11.22 1.47
N GLY A 124 -26.85 -10.69 2.46
CA GLY A 124 -27.43 -10.27 3.73
C GLY A 124 -28.45 -9.15 3.55
N TYR A 125 -28.19 -8.20 2.65
CA TYR A 125 -29.12 -7.12 2.32
C TYR A 125 -30.40 -7.68 1.70
N LEU A 126 -30.30 -8.63 0.75
CA LEU A 126 -31.49 -9.28 0.18
C LEU A 126 -32.33 -9.97 1.27
N VAL A 127 -31.68 -10.69 2.19
CA VAL A 127 -32.35 -11.32 3.34
C VAL A 127 -32.99 -10.27 4.24
N GLU A 128 -32.27 -9.21 4.62
CA GLU A 128 -32.75 -8.15 5.49
C GLU A 128 -34.00 -7.48 4.93
N GLN A 129 -33.98 -7.13 3.64
CA GLN A 129 -35.08 -6.40 3.00
C GLN A 129 -36.32 -7.28 2.72
N SER A 130 -36.16 -8.59 2.60
CA SER A 130 -37.27 -9.51 2.25
C SER A 130 -37.80 -10.35 3.40
N ALA A 131 -36.94 -10.68 4.38
CA ALA A 131 -37.27 -11.53 5.53
C ALA A 131 -36.99 -10.86 6.89
N GLY A 132 -36.36 -9.68 6.88
CA GLY A 132 -36.11 -8.88 8.08
C GLY A 132 -34.68 -9.02 8.62
N ARG A 133 -34.23 -7.97 9.33
CA ARG A 133 -32.89 -7.88 9.92
C ARG A 133 -32.59 -9.00 10.93
N GLU A 134 -33.59 -9.50 11.63
CA GLU A 134 -33.41 -10.57 12.62
C GLU A 134 -32.79 -11.83 11.99
N LEU A 135 -33.27 -12.26 10.82
CA LEU A 135 -32.71 -13.42 10.12
C LEU A 135 -31.26 -13.15 9.66
N ALA A 136 -30.98 -11.96 9.15
CA ALA A 136 -29.64 -11.58 8.73
C ALA A 136 -28.63 -11.60 9.90
N GLU A 137 -29.04 -11.13 11.09
CA GLU A 137 -28.21 -11.18 12.30
C GLU A 137 -28.01 -12.60 12.82
N GLN A 138 -29.05 -13.45 12.75
CA GLN A 138 -28.95 -14.87 13.10
C GLN A 138 -27.95 -15.62 12.19
N ILE A 139 -27.98 -15.35 10.88
CA ILE A 139 -27.01 -15.89 9.92
C ILE A 139 -25.61 -15.40 10.28
N ASN A 140 -25.43 -14.09 10.45
CA ASN A 140 -24.14 -13.50 10.76
C ASN A 140 -23.51 -14.09 12.04
N ALA A 141 -24.30 -14.29 13.10
CA ALA A 141 -23.81 -14.81 14.37
C ALA A 141 -23.19 -16.21 14.27
N LYS A 142 -23.57 -17.00 13.26
CA LYS A 142 -23.06 -18.37 13.05
C LYS A 142 -22.10 -18.49 11.87
N TYR A 143 -22.32 -17.69 10.83
CA TYR A 143 -21.75 -17.90 9.50
C TYR A 143 -21.14 -16.62 8.91
N GLN A 144 -20.68 -15.69 9.75
CA GLN A 144 -20.17 -14.38 9.32
C GLN A 144 -19.18 -14.45 8.15
N TYR A 145 -18.25 -15.41 8.16
CA TYR A 145 -17.19 -15.53 7.15
C TYR A 145 -17.35 -16.74 6.22
N ASP A 146 -18.52 -17.39 6.26
CA ASP A 146 -18.74 -18.63 5.55
C ASP A 146 -19.37 -18.39 4.17
N TYR A 147 -19.12 -19.32 3.24
CA TYR A 147 -19.78 -19.31 1.96
C TYR A 147 -21.23 -19.76 2.12
N ILE A 148 -22.15 -19.16 1.36
CA ILE A 148 -23.58 -19.46 1.45
C ILE A 148 -23.88 -20.96 1.22
N ARG A 149 -23.04 -21.64 0.44
CA ARG A 149 -23.13 -23.08 0.15
C ARG A 149 -22.80 -23.97 1.34
N ASP A 150 -22.05 -23.44 2.30
CA ASP A 150 -21.58 -24.16 3.49
C ASP A 150 -22.43 -23.84 4.73
N MET A 151 -23.39 -22.92 4.61
CA MET A 151 -24.27 -22.53 5.72
C MET A 151 -25.39 -23.54 5.91
N ASP A 152 -25.39 -24.22 7.06
CA ASP A 152 -26.48 -25.11 7.46
C ASP A 152 -27.46 -24.38 8.40
N LEU A 153 -28.43 -23.70 7.80
CA LEU A 153 -29.50 -23.00 8.53
C LEU A 153 -30.85 -23.23 7.79
N PRO A 154 -31.82 -23.93 8.39
CA PRO A 154 -33.11 -24.20 7.76
C PRO A 154 -33.83 -22.94 7.27
N GLU A 155 -33.82 -21.87 8.06
CA GLU A 155 -34.45 -20.60 7.73
C GLU A 155 -33.82 -19.94 6.50
N LEU A 156 -32.51 -20.11 6.29
CA LEU A 156 -31.83 -19.65 5.08
C LEU A 156 -32.21 -20.51 3.87
N ALA A 157 -32.29 -21.83 4.03
CA ALA A 157 -32.71 -22.73 2.96
C ALA A 157 -34.15 -22.43 2.49
N ASP A 158 -35.05 -22.19 3.44
CA ASP A 158 -36.43 -21.78 3.17
C ASP A 158 -36.49 -20.41 2.46
N TRP A 159 -35.66 -19.45 2.90
CA TRP A 159 -35.54 -18.15 2.23
C TRP A 159 -35.06 -18.30 0.78
N VAL A 160 -34.00 -19.09 0.52
CA VAL A 160 -33.51 -19.33 -0.85
C VAL A 160 -34.62 -19.95 -1.70
N ALA A 161 -35.34 -20.95 -1.18
CA ALA A 161 -36.45 -21.58 -1.89
C ALA A 161 -37.59 -20.60 -2.23
N GLY A 162 -37.84 -19.59 -1.40
CA GLY A 162 -38.86 -18.55 -1.63
C GLY A 162 -38.40 -17.38 -2.50
N SER A 163 -37.09 -17.17 -2.66
CA SER A 163 -36.51 -15.97 -3.30
C SER A 163 -36.65 -15.91 -4.83
N GLY A 164 -36.94 -17.03 -5.50
CA GLY A 164 -36.88 -17.13 -6.97
C GLY A 164 -35.44 -17.17 -7.53
N LEU A 165 -34.43 -17.29 -6.67
CA LEU A 165 -33.03 -17.51 -7.01
C LEU A 165 -32.62 -18.95 -6.62
N SER A 166 -31.75 -19.58 -7.41
CA SER A 166 -31.11 -20.83 -6.99
C SER A 166 -29.99 -20.56 -5.99
N LEU A 167 -29.63 -21.56 -5.17
CA LEU A 167 -28.48 -21.45 -4.26
C LEU A 167 -27.18 -21.09 -4.99
N GLU A 168 -27.00 -21.59 -6.23
CA GLU A 168 -25.86 -21.23 -7.07
C GLU A 168 -25.88 -19.75 -7.47
N GLU A 169 -27.05 -19.18 -7.76
CA GLU A 169 -27.19 -17.76 -8.08
C GLU A 169 -26.93 -16.87 -6.86
N VAL A 170 -27.43 -17.27 -5.69
CA VAL A 170 -27.11 -16.59 -4.42
C VAL A 170 -25.60 -16.66 -4.15
N ALA A 171 -24.96 -17.79 -4.43
CA ALA A 171 -23.51 -17.93 -4.31
C ALA A 171 -22.73 -17.06 -5.32
N MET A 172 -23.26 -16.79 -6.51
CA MET A 172 -22.68 -15.79 -7.43
C MET A 172 -22.84 -14.35 -6.91
N ILE A 173 -23.94 -14.06 -6.21
CA ILE A 173 -24.18 -12.74 -5.61
C ILE A 173 -23.24 -12.51 -4.43
N GLN A 174 -22.90 -13.52 -3.64
CA GLN A 174 -22.01 -13.41 -2.48
C GLN A 174 -20.55 -13.13 -2.90
N PRO A 175 -20.02 -11.91 -2.73
CA PRO A 175 -18.61 -11.66 -3.01
C PRO A 175 -17.75 -12.08 -1.80
N THR A 176 -16.45 -12.14 -2.02
CA THR A 176 -15.42 -12.19 -0.98
C THR A 176 -14.77 -10.82 -0.85
N TYR A 177 -14.23 -10.52 0.33
CA TYR A 177 -13.62 -9.24 0.68
C TYR A 177 -12.16 -9.47 1.09
N GLY A 178 -11.26 -8.66 0.54
CA GLY A 178 -9.86 -8.61 0.92
C GLY A 178 -9.67 -8.08 2.34
N TYR A 179 -8.55 -8.44 2.93
CA TYR A 179 -8.21 -8.03 4.29
C TYR A 179 -8.09 -6.51 4.38
N TYR A 180 -8.86 -5.93 5.29
CA TYR A 180 -8.76 -4.54 5.70
C TYR A 180 -7.82 -4.46 6.91
N PRO A 181 -6.58 -3.99 6.72
CA PRO A 181 -5.63 -3.87 7.82
C PRO A 181 -6.12 -2.83 8.82
N PRO A 182 -5.83 -3.00 10.12
CA PRO A 182 -6.19 -2.00 11.11
C PRO A 182 -5.49 -0.68 10.77
N VAL A 183 -6.16 0.44 11.04
CA VAL A 183 -5.67 1.81 10.74
C VAL A 183 -4.32 2.15 11.38
N SER A 184 -3.85 1.38 12.36
CA SER A 184 -2.52 1.54 12.98
C SER A 184 -1.44 0.59 12.43
N TYR A 185 -1.74 -0.17 11.37
CA TYR A 185 -0.83 -1.15 10.81
C TYR A 185 0.29 -0.48 10.02
N ILE A 186 1.54 -0.69 10.43
CA ILE A 186 2.71 -0.30 9.63
C ILE A 186 3.25 -1.57 9.00
N GLU A 187 3.38 -1.57 7.67
CA GLU A 187 3.97 -2.71 6.97
C GLU A 187 5.38 -3.01 7.55
N PRO A 188 5.66 -4.26 7.96
CA PRO A 188 6.95 -4.59 8.57
C PRO A 188 8.15 -4.23 7.69
N SER A 189 8.02 -4.34 6.36
CA SER A 189 9.06 -3.96 5.42
C SER A 189 9.37 -2.46 5.50
N TYR A 190 8.34 -1.61 5.61
CA TYR A 190 8.47 -0.17 5.78
C TYR A 190 9.08 0.19 7.14
N GLY A 191 8.63 -0.44 8.22
CA GLY A 191 9.20 -0.25 9.55
C GLY A 191 10.69 -0.59 9.62
N ILE A 192 11.09 -1.74 9.06
CA ILE A 192 12.49 -2.20 9.04
C ILE A 192 13.36 -1.28 8.16
N SER A 193 12.91 -0.96 6.95
CA SER A 193 13.67 -0.10 6.03
C SER A 193 13.84 1.31 6.59
N SER A 194 12.80 1.87 7.23
CA SER A 194 12.87 3.15 7.95
C SER A 194 13.92 3.14 9.06
N ALA A 195 13.96 2.08 9.88
CA ALA A 195 14.94 1.94 10.95
C ALA A 195 16.38 1.86 10.42
N LEU A 196 16.61 1.10 9.34
CA LEU A 196 17.92 0.95 8.72
C LEU A 196 18.39 2.26 8.06
N LEU A 197 17.55 2.87 7.22
CA LEU A 197 17.87 4.14 6.56
C LEU A 197 18.08 5.24 7.59
N GLY A 198 17.20 5.32 8.61
CA GLY A 198 17.32 6.26 9.71
C GLY A 198 18.64 6.10 10.47
N GLY A 199 19.02 4.89 10.85
CA GLY A 199 20.28 4.62 11.55
C GLY A 199 21.52 5.02 10.73
N VAL A 200 21.54 4.69 9.44
CA VAL A 200 22.63 5.07 8.53
C VAL A 200 22.70 6.60 8.36
N ASN A 201 21.58 7.25 8.07
CA ASN A 201 21.54 8.68 7.81
C ASN A 201 21.82 9.52 9.07
N MET A 202 21.36 9.09 10.25
CA MET A 202 21.76 9.71 11.53
C MET A 202 23.27 9.60 11.75
N SER A 203 23.87 8.44 11.44
CA SER A 203 25.31 8.23 11.55
C SER A 203 26.08 9.15 10.58
N LEU A 204 25.63 9.27 9.33
CA LEU A 204 26.20 10.19 8.35
C LEU A 204 26.07 11.65 8.79
N SER A 205 24.92 12.07 9.31
CA SER A 205 24.69 13.40 9.89
C SER A 205 25.63 13.71 11.05
N ALA A 206 25.86 12.75 11.95
CA ALA A 206 26.82 12.89 13.04
C ALA A 206 28.26 13.02 12.52
N LEU A 207 28.67 12.18 11.57
CA LEU A 207 30.00 12.24 10.96
C LEU A 207 30.24 13.54 10.19
N ASN A 208 29.23 14.06 9.50
CA ASN A 208 29.32 15.36 8.83
C ASN A 208 29.44 16.49 9.85
N SER A 209 28.61 16.49 10.90
CA SER A 209 28.70 17.48 11.99
C SER A 209 30.08 17.49 12.66
N ILE A 210 30.65 16.32 12.96
CA ILE A 210 31.99 16.21 13.56
C ILE A 210 33.07 16.78 12.64
N GLN A 211 33.00 16.51 11.35
CA GLN A 211 33.98 17.04 10.39
C GLN A 211 33.86 18.56 10.25
N MET A 212 32.64 19.08 10.19
CA MET A 212 32.38 20.52 10.16
C MET A 212 33.00 21.21 11.39
N ILE A 213 32.80 20.66 12.59
CA ILE A 213 33.38 21.18 13.84
C ILE A 213 34.91 21.14 13.81
N LYS A 214 35.50 20.06 13.28
CA LYS A 214 36.95 19.93 13.12
C LYS A 214 37.53 20.77 11.98
N GLY A 215 36.69 21.52 11.26
CA GLY A 215 37.09 22.26 10.08
C GLY A 215 37.63 21.35 8.98
N ASN A 216 37.23 20.08 8.92
CA ASN A 216 37.63 19.11 7.90
C ASN A 216 36.49 18.83 6.91
N SER A 217 36.82 18.39 5.70
CA SER A 217 35.83 18.11 4.65
C SER A 217 36.06 16.73 4.00
N SER A 218 35.00 15.96 3.76
CA SER A 218 35.05 14.68 3.04
C SER A 218 34.04 14.64 1.92
N LEU A 219 34.54 14.51 0.69
CA LEU A 219 33.73 14.37 -0.51
C LEU A 219 32.84 13.12 -0.44
N ALA A 220 33.40 11.99 0.02
CA ALA A 220 32.68 10.72 0.05
C ALA A 220 31.49 10.77 1.02
N LEU A 221 31.70 11.31 2.23
CA LEU A 221 30.63 11.45 3.23
C LEU A 221 29.56 12.46 2.79
N GLY A 222 29.95 13.51 2.07
CA GLY A 222 29.03 14.45 1.43
C GLY A 222 28.15 13.78 0.36
N ILE A 223 28.74 13.03 -0.57
CA ILE A 223 27.98 12.34 -1.63
C ILE A 223 27.05 11.29 -1.05
N LEU A 224 27.57 10.43 -0.15
CA LEU A 224 26.77 9.37 0.48
C LEU A 224 25.60 9.94 1.29
N GLY A 225 25.82 11.02 2.02
CA GLY A 225 24.76 11.63 2.82
C GLY A 225 23.73 12.41 2.00
N VAL A 226 24.10 13.02 0.86
CA VAL A 226 23.10 13.57 -0.08
C VAL A 226 22.26 12.45 -0.69
N ALA A 227 22.88 11.39 -1.20
CA ALA A 227 22.17 10.27 -1.80
C ALA A 227 21.28 9.53 -0.79
N GLY A 228 21.82 9.21 0.38
CA GLY A 228 21.07 8.54 1.45
C GLY A 228 19.96 9.41 2.02
N GLY A 229 20.22 10.71 2.22
CA GLY A 229 19.24 11.65 2.75
C GLY A 229 18.07 11.86 1.80
N THR A 230 18.35 12.12 0.51
CA THR A 230 17.30 12.28 -0.51
C THR A 230 16.51 10.99 -0.73
N GLY A 231 17.18 9.84 -0.75
CA GLY A 231 16.52 8.53 -0.80
C GLY A 231 15.56 8.31 0.37
N GLN A 232 15.95 8.69 1.60
CA GLN A 232 15.06 8.56 2.77
C GLN A 232 13.88 9.54 2.73
N VAL A 233 14.06 10.75 2.19
CA VAL A 233 12.94 11.69 1.95
C VAL A 233 11.93 11.07 0.99
N ILE A 234 12.38 10.56 -0.15
CA ILE A 234 11.52 9.89 -1.14
C ILE A 234 10.82 8.69 -0.50
N HIS A 235 11.55 7.88 0.27
CA HIS A 235 10.98 6.73 0.97
C HIS A 235 9.85 7.13 1.94
N GLY A 236 10.00 8.24 2.68
CA GLY A 236 8.93 8.76 3.53
C GLY A 236 7.73 9.30 2.73
N PHE A 237 7.95 9.97 1.59
CA PHE A 237 6.86 10.44 0.73
C PHE A 237 6.06 9.29 0.11
N LEU A 238 6.73 8.27 -0.42
CA LEU A 238 6.06 7.13 -1.07
C LEU A 238 5.24 6.26 -0.11
N ASN A 239 5.51 6.36 1.19
CA ASN A 239 4.81 5.60 2.24
C ASN A 239 3.90 6.48 3.10
N MET A 240 3.65 7.73 2.69
CA MET A 240 2.69 8.59 3.37
C MET A 240 1.28 7.99 3.22
N PRO A 241 0.55 7.72 4.32
CA PRO A 241 -0.77 7.12 4.22
C PRO A 241 -1.76 8.12 3.62
N GLU A 242 -2.65 7.61 2.77
CA GLU A 242 -3.79 8.37 2.28
C GLU A 242 -4.87 8.49 3.36
N GLU A 243 -5.70 9.52 3.21
CA GLU A 243 -6.83 9.77 4.09
C GLU A 243 -8.04 8.94 3.63
N ILE A 244 -8.52 8.04 4.48
CA ILE A 244 -9.65 7.18 4.15
C ILE A 244 -10.92 7.95 4.51
N VAL A 245 -11.64 8.40 3.48
CA VAL A 245 -12.87 9.19 3.64
C VAL A 245 -14.07 8.25 3.61
N TYR A 246 -14.80 8.17 4.72
CA TYR A 246 -16.06 7.45 4.83
C TYR A 246 -17.26 8.39 4.61
N PHE A 247 -18.36 7.85 4.08
CA PHE A 247 -19.65 8.54 4.12
C PHE A 247 -20.19 8.48 5.56
N ASN A 248 -20.36 9.63 6.21
CA ASN A 248 -20.83 9.80 7.61
C ASN A 248 -19.87 9.39 8.76
N ALA A 249 -18.59 9.14 8.49
CA ALA A 249 -17.58 9.06 9.56
C ALA A 249 -16.44 10.06 9.29
N PRO A 250 -15.80 10.63 10.33
CA PRO A 250 -14.62 11.45 10.13
C PRO A 250 -13.55 10.64 9.38
N PRO A 251 -12.82 11.27 8.46
CA PRO A 251 -11.75 10.59 7.75
C PRO A 251 -10.74 10.00 8.73
N ASP A 252 -10.36 8.75 8.50
CA ASP A 252 -9.41 8.04 9.34
C ASP A 252 -8.09 7.87 8.59
N THR A 253 -6.98 8.15 9.25
CA THR A 253 -5.65 8.05 8.64
C THR A 253 -4.72 7.29 9.58
N ASN A 254 -3.80 6.53 9.01
CA ASN A 254 -2.80 5.82 9.80
C ASN A 254 -1.78 6.80 10.40
N GLU A 255 -2.12 7.38 11.55
CA GLU A 255 -1.29 8.38 12.22
C GLU A 255 0.10 7.82 12.57
N GLY A 256 0.23 6.52 12.87
CA GLY A 256 1.52 5.86 13.10
C GLY A 256 2.42 5.87 11.86
N GLN A 257 1.89 5.44 10.72
CA GLN A 257 2.61 5.44 9.43
C GLN A 257 2.90 6.86 8.94
N LYS A 258 1.99 7.81 9.18
CA LYS A 258 2.17 9.23 8.89
C LYS A 258 3.31 9.81 9.70
N VAL A 259 3.35 9.57 11.01
CA VAL A 259 4.45 9.99 11.89
C VAL A 259 5.77 9.37 11.44
N LEU A 260 5.81 8.07 11.13
CA LEU A 260 7.03 7.41 10.63
C LEU A 260 7.53 8.03 9.31
N SER A 261 6.61 8.35 8.40
CA SER A 261 6.90 9.04 7.14
C SER A 261 7.47 10.44 7.34
N LEU A 262 6.88 11.22 8.25
CA LEU A 262 7.41 12.52 8.63
C LEU A 262 8.79 12.43 9.30
N VAL A 263 9.03 11.40 10.13
CA VAL A 263 10.35 11.14 10.72
C VAL A 263 11.38 10.82 9.63
N ASN A 264 11.06 9.97 8.66
CA ASN A 264 11.93 9.68 7.52
C ASN A 264 12.26 10.94 6.71
N ILE A 265 11.26 11.76 6.40
CA ILE A 265 11.45 13.03 5.70
C ILE A 265 12.36 13.97 6.51
N GLY A 266 12.14 14.08 7.83
CA GLY A 266 12.93 14.94 8.71
C GLY A 266 14.40 14.53 8.80
N ILE A 267 14.67 13.23 9.02
CA ILE A 267 16.04 12.69 9.07
C ILE A 267 16.71 12.85 7.70
N GLY A 268 16.03 12.45 6.62
CA GLY A 268 16.58 12.53 5.27
C GLY A 268 16.92 13.96 4.84
N THR A 269 16.04 14.93 5.17
CA THR A 269 16.28 16.36 4.91
C THR A 269 17.49 16.86 5.68
N THR A 270 17.59 16.53 6.97
CA THR A 270 18.72 16.91 7.83
C THR A 270 20.05 16.38 7.28
N THR A 271 20.10 15.09 6.92
CA THR A 271 21.30 14.48 6.36
C THR A 271 21.67 15.12 5.02
N THR A 272 20.69 15.39 4.16
CA THR A 272 20.92 16.05 2.87
C THR A 272 21.55 17.43 3.06
N ILE A 273 21.01 18.26 3.96
CA ILE A 273 21.51 19.61 4.22
C ILE A 273 22.94 19.59 4.75
N LEU A 274 23.22 18.78 5.78
CA LEU A 274 24.56 18.68 6.38
C LEU A 274 25.58 18.18 5.36
N SER A 275 25.18 17.24 4.51
CA SER A 275 26.06 16.65 3.50
C SER A 275 26.30 17.59 2.33
N ALA A 276 25.27 18.34 1.90
CA ALA A 276 25.41 19.38 0.88
C ALA A 276 26.35 20.49 1.35
N TYR A 277 26.22 20.92 2.61
CA TYR A 277 27.15 21.88 3.21
C TYR A 277 28.60 21.36 3.22
N GLN A 278 28.79 20.08 3.54
CA GLN A 278 30.10 19.43 3.51
C GLN A 278 30.73 19.43 2.11
N LEU A 279 29.94 19.23 1.05
CA LEU A 279 30.41 19.31 -0.33
C LEU A 279 30.82 20.73 -0.71
N LEU A 280 29.98 21.72 -0.38
CA LEU A 280 30.22 23.13 -0.69
C LEU A 280 31.46 23.68 0.02
N SER A 281 31.64 23.35 1.29
CA SER A 281 32.82 23.75 2.07
C SER A 281 34.12 23.12 1.54
N ASN A 282 34.06 21.91 0.97
CA ASN A 282 35.22 21.25 0.36
C ASN A 282 35.68 21.97 -0.92
N CYS A 283 34.74 22.50 -1.71
CA CYS A 283 35.06 23.26 -2.92
C CYS A 283 35.86 24.53 -2.59
N HIS A 284 35.49 25.25 -1.53
CA HIS A 284 36.17 26.50 -1.15
C HIS A 284 37.60 26.31 -0.62
N LYS A 285 37.94 25.16 -0.03
CA LYS A 285 39.32 24.89 0.43
C LYS A 285 40.32 24.71 -0.71
N LYS A 286 39.85 24.31 -1.90
CA LYS A 286 40.74 24.01 -3.03
C LYS A 286 41.31 25.27 -3.70
N ASP A 287 40.79 26.47 -3.37
CA ASP A 287 41.10 27.72 -4.08
C ASP A 287 42.23 28.59 -3.50
N ARG A 288 42.86 28.25 -2.38
CA ARG A 288 44.09 28.95 -1.96
C ARG A 288 45.35 28.31 -2.54
N SER A 289 45.45 28.29 -3.88
CA SER A 289 46.71 27.98 -4.56
C SER A 289 47.70 29.14 -4.53
N THR A 290 47.25 30.35 -4.19
CA THR A 290 48.03 31.60 -4.23
C THR A 290 47.99 32.32 -2.89
N THR A 291 49.14 32.53 -2.27
CA THR A 291 49.28 33.37 -1.07
C THR A 291 50.07 34.64 -1.39
N TRP A 292 49.72 35.74 -0.74
CA TRP A 292 50.42 37.02 -0.83
C TRP A 292 51.06 37.32 0.52
N ASN A 293 52.37 37.56 0.52
CA ASN A 293 53.11 37.95 1.71
C ASN A 293 53.78 39.31 1.48
N VAL A 294 53.68 40.20 2.46
CA VAL A 294 54.42 41.45 2.49
C VAL A 294 55.56 41.28 3.49
N PHE A 295 56.79 41.59 3.10
CA PHE A 295 57.96 41.47 3.95
C PHE A 295 58.85 42.70 3.80
N SER A 296 59.58 43.05 4.87
CA SER A 296 60.60 44.10 4.80
C SER A 296 61.99 43.48 4.67
N TYR A 297 62.89 44.18 4.00
CA TYR A 297 64.30 43.79 3.91
C TYR A 297 65.20 45.03 4.08
N PRO A 298 66.38 44.88 4.70
CA PRO A 298 67.31 45.99 4.88
C PRO A 298 67.88 46.40 3.53
N THR A 299 67.90 47.71 3.25
CA THR A 299 68.67 48.26 2.12
C THR A 299 70.06 48.67 2.63
N GLY A 300 71.06 48.78 1.75
CA GLY A 300 72.44 49.15 2.14
C GLY A 300 72.60 50.59 2.65
N THR A 301 71.53 51.37 2.64
CA THR A 301 71.34 52.65 3.33
C THR A 301 70.39 52.41 4.50
N GLU A 302 70.44 53.16 5.62
CA GLU A 302 69.62 52.97 6.84
C GLU A 302 68.08 53.12 6.65
N GLN A 303 67.51 52.48 5.64
CA GLN A 303 66.12 52.48 5.22
C GLN A 303 65.68 51.02 4.98
N ALA A 304 64.47 50.69 5.39
CA ALA A 304 63.87 49.37 5.11
C ALA A 304 63.09 49.42 3.79
N GLY A 305 63.40 48.50 2.88
CA GLY A 305 62.58 48.25 1.69
C GLY A 305 61.40 47.35 2.03
N VAL A 306 60.27 47.51 1.33
CA VAL A 306 59.11 46.62 1.44
C VAL A 306 58.94 45.85 0.14
N GLY A 307 58.88 44.52 0.23
CA GLY A 307 58.63 43.60 -0.87
C GLY A 307 57.28 42.91 -0.72
N ILE A 308 56.67 42.56 -1.86
CA ILE A 308 55.47 41.75 -1.94
C ILE A 308 55.81 40.47 -2.70
N ALA A 309 55.59 39.30 -2.09
CA ALA A 309 55.74 38.00 -2.72
C ALA A 309 54.38 37.35 -2.96
N MET A 310 54.14 36.94 -4.19
CA MET A 310 53.06 36.02 -4.54
C MET A 310 53.65 34.61 -4.63
N VAL A 311 53.14 33.67 -3.84
CA VAL A 311 53.55 32.26 -3.92
C VAL A 311 52.37 31.45 -4.42
N LYS A 312 52.53 30.87 -5.62
CA LYS A 312 51.61 29.87 -6.16
C LYS A 312 52.15 28.48 -5.85
N ARG A 313 51.46 27.73 -4.97
CA ARG A 313 51.78 26.31 -4.74
C ARG A 313 51.11 25.49 -5.84
N PHE A 314 51.94 24.82 -6.64
CA PHE A 314 51.53 23.81 -7.62
C PHE A 314 51.38 22.45 -6.94
#